data_AF-A0AAD8AAM5-F1
#
_entry.id   AF-A0AAD8AAM5-F1
#
_cell.length_a   1.000
_cell.length_b   1.000
_cell.length_c   1.000
_cell.angle_alpha   90.00
_cell.angle_beta   90.00
_cell.angle_gamma   90.00
#
_symmetry.space_group_name_H-M   'P 1'
#
loop_
_entity.id
_entity.type
_entity.pdbx_description
1 polymer ?
#
loop_
_entity_poly.entity_id
_entity_poly.type
_entity_poly.pdbx_seq_one_letter_code
_entity_poly.pdbx_strand_id
1 'polypeptide(L)'
;PPRKLTILDDSGANVQQKRVVGPYTEGSTAQITCVAAGGRPTPRVTWWKDGVEIDNTDEVISERRVKNILRLENLERRHLNTVLTCKASNNDVVSPLTSNVTLDMY
;
A
#
# COMPACT_ATOMS: atom_id res chain seq x y z
N PRO A 1 -16.17 -7.84 -5.11
CA PRO A 1 -14.73 -7.51 -5.14
C PRO A 1 -14.49 -5.99 -5.05
N PRO A 2 -13.36 -5.55 -4.47
CA PRO A 2 -12.91 -4.15 -4.53
C PRO A 2 -12.74 -3.72 -6.00
N ARG A 3 -12.97 -2.43 -6.29
CA ARG A 3 -13.00 -1.91 -7.68
C ARG A 3 -11.84 -0.98 -7.98
N LYS A 4 -11.26 -0.36 -6.96
CA LYS A 4 -10.19 0.61 -7.09
C LYS A 4 -9.26 0.52 -5.89
N LEU A 5 -7.96 0.56 -6.17
CA LEU A 5 -6.93 0.91 -5.21
C LEU A 5 -6.43 2.32 -5.51
N THR A 6 -5.98 3.04 -4.50
CA THR A 6 -5.25 4.31 -4.61
C THR A 6 -4.08 4.23 -3.64
N ILE A 7 -2.85 4.49 -4.10
CA ILE A 7 -1.68 4.56 -3.22
C ILE A 7 -1.26 6.02 -3.10
N LEU A 8 -1.04 6.47 -1.88
CA LEU A 8 -0.61 7.80 -1.51
C LEU A 8 0.75 7.73 -0.80
N ASP A 9 1.61 8.71 -1.07
CA ASP A 9 2.86 8.90 -0.32
C ASP A 9 2.62 9.62 1.02
N ASP A 10 3.71 9.98 1.70
CA ASP A 10 3.75 10.68 2.98
C ASP A 10 3.13 12.09 2.93
N SER A 11 3.14 12.73 1.76
CA SER A 11 2.48 14.02 1.52
C SER A 11 0.98 13.89 1.22
N GLY A 12 0.49 12.65 1.05
CA GLY A 12 -0.86 12.36 0.60
C GLY A 12 -1.06 12.46 -0.91
N ALA A 13 0.02 12.59 -1.69
CA ALA A 13 -0.06 12.67 -3.15
C ALA A 13 -0.26 11.29 -3.78
N ASN A 14 -1.08 11.22 -4.83
CA ASN A 14 -1.34 9.96 -5.54
C ASN A 14 -0.16 9.59 -6.43
N VAL A 15 0.44 8.42 -6.17
CA VAL A 15 1.65 7.95 -6.84
C VAL A 15 1.39 6.91 -7.94
N GLN A 16 0.14 6.62 -8.30
CA GLN A 16 -0.17 5.54 -9.25
C GLN A 16 0.39 5.74 -10.67
N GLN A 17 0.57 6.99 -11.10
CA GLN A 17 1.14 7.28 -12.42
C GLN A 17 2.65 7.01 -12.46
N LYS A 18 3.36 7.45 -11.42
CA LYS A 18 4.82 7.29 -11.31
C LYS A 18 5.22 5.90 -10.80
N ARG A 19 4.34 5.25 -10.04
CA ARG A 19 4.59 3.98 -9.31
C ARG A 19 5.83 4.03 -8.43
N VAL A 20 6.16 5.20 -7.89
CA VAL A 20 7.32 5.44 -7.05
C VAL A 20 6.90 6.25 -5.82
N VAL A 21 7.43 5.88 -4.66
CA VAL A 21 7.32 6.63 -3.40
C VAL A 21 8.72 7.04 -2.95
N GLY A 22 8.86 8.27 -2.44
CA GLY A 22 10.15 8.90 -2.15
C GLY A 22 10.54 9.96 -3.19
N PRO A 23 11.83 10.31 -3.29
CA PRO A 23 12.97 9.63 -2.67
C PRO A 23 13.04 9.83 -1.14
N TYR A 24 13.48 8.80 -0.43
CA TYR A 24 13.69 8.82 1.03
C TYR A 24 15.19 8.80 1.38
N THR A 25 15.56 9.39 2.51
CA THR A 25 16.94 9.34 3.03
C THR A 25 17.15 8.18 3.99
N GLU A 26 18.39 7.75 4.18
CA GLU A 26 18.72 6.75 5.20
C GLU A 26 18.33 7.22 6.61
N GLY A 27 17.83 6.30 7.43
CA GLY A 27 17.29 6.56 8.77
C GLY A 27 15.91 7.21 8.77
N SER A 28 15.38 7.65 7.62
CA SER A 28 14.04 8.23 7.55
C SER A 28 12.94 7.18 7.69
N THR A 29 11.70 7.67 7.89
CA THR A 29 10.50 6.85 7.94
C THR A 29 9.63 7.15 6.73
N ALA A 30 9.28 6.11 5.96
CA ALA A 30 8.26 6.23 4.91
C ALA A 30 6.88 5.88 5.47
N GLN A 31 5.87 6.68 5.09
CA GLN A 31 4.47 6.39 5.36
C GLN A 31 3.73 6.28 4.04
N ILE A 32 3.18 5.11 3.74
CA ILE A 32 2.56 4.81 2.44
C ILE A 32 1.14 4.34 2.70
N THR A 33 0.16 5.07 2.17
CA THR A 33 -1.24 4.77 2.41
C THR A 33 -1.86 4.11 1.19
N CYS A 34 -2.44 2.93 1.36
CA CYS A 34 -3.28 2.32 0.34
C CYS A 34 -4.75 2.45 0.72
N VAL A 35 -5.59 2.87 -0.23
CA VAL A 35 -7.04 2.98 -0.05
C VAL A 35 -7.75 2.10 -1.05
N ALA A 36 -8.53 1.15 -0.57
CA ALA A 36 -9.44 0.35 -1.37
C ALA A 36 -10.84 0.98 -1.37
N ALA A 37 -11.47 1.01 -2.55
CA ALA A 37 -12.85 1.47 -2.71
C ALA A 37 -13.71 0.42 -3.43
N GLY A 38 -14.95 0.27 -2.95
CA GLY A 38 -15.91 -0.72 -3.43
C GLY A 38 -15.81 -2.05 -2.68
N GLY A 39 -16.54 -3.06 -3.16
CA GLY A 39 -16.66 -4.36 -2.50
C GLY A 39 -17.84 -4.43 -1.52
N ARG A 40 -18.55 -5.55 -1.55
CA ARG A 40 -19.48 -6.01 -0.51
C ARG A 40 -19.27 -7.53 -0.37
N PRO A 41 -18.90 -8.06 0.80
CA PRO A 41 -18.54 -7.37 2.05
C PRO A 41 -17.38 -6.36 1.89
N THR A 42 -17.17 -5.52 2.89
CA THR A 42 -16.05 -4.57 2.97
C THR A 42 -14.72 -5.32 2.81
N PRO A 43 -13.81 -4.92 1.91
CA PRO A 43 -12.56 -5.64 1.69
C PRO A 43 -11.55 -5.38 2.81
N ARG A 44 -10.65 -6.33 3.05
CA ARG A 44 -9.39 -6.11 3.79
C ARG A 44 -8.31 -5.57 2.88
N VAL A 45 -7.38 -4.80 3.43
CA VAL A 45 -6.27 -4.21 2.68
C VAL A 45 -4.96 -4.58 3.36
N THR A 46 -4.05 -5.23 2.64
CA THR A 46 -2.77 -5.70 3.18
C THR A 46 -1.59 -5.24 2.34
N TRP A 47 -0.45 -5.02 2.98
CA TRP A 47 0.81 -4.70 2.32
C TRP A 47 1.73 -5.90 2.25
N TRP A 48 2.41 -6.03 1.12
CA TRP A 48 3.28 -7.14 0.80
C TRP A 48 4.60 -6.64 0.26
N LYS A 49 5.68 -7.33 0.65
CA LYS A 49 7.02 -7.16 0.11
C LYS A 49 7.54 -8.53 -0.30
N ASP A 50 8.00 -8.67 -1.54
CA ASP A 50 8.57 -9.92 -2.07
C ASP A 50 7.64 -11.15 -1.90
N GLY A 51 6.32 -10.93 -2.00
CA GLY A 51 5.33 -11.98 -1.83
C GLY A 51 5.06 -12.38 -0.38
N VAL A 52 5.64 -11.70 0.61
CA VAL A 52 5.37 -11.87 2.04
C VAL A 52 4.50 -10.71 2.55
N GLU A 53 3.46 -11.02 3.33
CA GLU A 53 2.64 -10.01 4.01
C GLU A 53 3.47 -9.33 5.10
N ILE A 54 3.55 -8.01 5.06
CA ILE A 54 4.32 -7.20 6.03
C ILE A 54 3.43 -6.32 6.90
N ASP A 55 2.19 -6.07 6.47
CA ASP A 55 1.21 -5.37 7.29
C ASP A 55 -0.24 -5.75 6.89
N ASN A 56 -1.08 -5.93 7.90
CA ASN A 56 -2.51 -6.22 7.78
C ASN A 56 -3.38 -5.38 8.73
N THR A 57 -2.88 -4.22 9.14
CA THR A 57 -3.55 -3.32 10.09
C THR A 57 -4.49 -2.33 9.39
N ASP A 58 -5.46 -2.87 8.62
CA ASP A 58 -6.42 -2.05 7.90
C ASP A 58 -7.49 -1.38 8.77
N GLU A 59 -7.94 -0.20 8.33
CA GLU A 59 -8.93 0.63 9.01
C GLU A 59 -10.09 0.95 8.04
N VAL A 60 -11.32 0.68 8.49
CA VAL A 60 -12.53 1.01 7.72
C VAL A 60 -12.81 2.51 7.83
N ILE A 61 -12.72 3.21 6.70
CA ILE A 61 -13.02 4.65 6.63
C ILE A 61 -14.54 4.88 6.49
N SER A 62 -15.21 4.09 5.65
CA SER A 62 -16.65 4.20 5.40
C SER A 62 -17.22 2.88 4.87
N GLU A 63 -18.54 2.83 4.68
CA GLU A 63 -19.16 1.74 3.92
C GLU A 63 -18.49 1.65 2.53
N ARG A 64 -17.73 0.57 2.29
CA ARG A 64 -16.96 0.31 1.05
C ARG A 64 -15.67 1.11 0.86
N ARG A 65 -15.10 1.71 1.91
CA ARG A 65 -13.74 2.28 1.85
C ARG A 65 -12.93 1.81 3.03
N VAL A 66 -11.75 1.28 2.74
CA VAL A 66 -10.79 0.78 3.73
C VAL A 66 -9.42 1.30 3.35
N LYS A 67 -8.64 1.73 4.34
CA LYS A 67 -7.25 2.11 4.14
C LYS A 67 -6.32 1.21 4.95
N ASN A 68 -5.09 1.11 4.49
CA ASN A 68 -3.99 0.56 5.27
C ASN A 68 -2.79 1.52 5.12
N ILE A 69 -2.21 1.92 6.26
CA ILE A 69 -1.07 2.83 6.33
C ILE A 69 0.17 2.01 6.71
N LEU A 70 1.03 1.73 5.73
CA LEU A 70 2.31 1.09 5.98
C LEU A 70 3.31 2.12 6.47
N ARG A 71 3.96 1.83 7.60
CA ARG A 71 5.04 2.63 8.16
C ARG A 71 6.34 1.82 8.14
N LEU A 72 7.33 2.29 7.38
CA LEU A 72 8.66 1.69 7.29
C LEU A 72 9.66 2.64 7.95
N GLU A 73 10.15 2.26 9.13
CA GLU A 73 11.12 3.04 9.89
C GLU A 73 12.55 2.61 9.57
N ASN A 74 13.51 3.49 9.89
CA ASN A 74 14.95 3.24 9.71
C ASN A 74 15.28 2.73 8.29
N LEU A 75 14.84 3.47 7.27
CA LEU A 75 15.14 3.09 5.89
C LEU A 75 16.66 3.07 5.64
N GLU A 76 17.10 2.15 4.79
CA GLU A 76 18.50 1.95 4.43
C GLU A 76 18.61 1.95 2.90
N ARG A 77 19.81 2.23 2.35
CA ARG A 77 20.04 2.18 0.89
C ARG A 77 19.64 0.85 0.26
N ARG A 78 19.75 -0.27 1.00
CA ARG A 78 19.32 -1.60 0.53
C ARG A 78 17.82 -1.70 0.24
N HIS A 79 17.02 -0.75 0.72
CA HIS A 79 15.58 -0.69 0.43
C HIS A 79 15.29 0.00 -0.91
N LEU A 80 16.27 0.60 -1.58
CA LEU A 80 16.12 1.12 -2.95
C LEU A 80 15.59 0.03 -3.88
N ASN A 81 14.65 0.40 -4.75
CA ASN A 81 13.96 -0.51 -5.68
C ASN A 81 13.12 -1.60 -5.01
N THR A 82 12.87 -1.53 -3.69
CA THR A 82 11.92 -2.44 -3.03
C THR A 82 10.52 -2.23 -3.61
N VAL A 83 9.90 -3.29 -4.10
CA VAL A 83 8.53 -3.26 -4.60
C VAL A 83 7.57 -3.59 -3.47
N LEU A 84 6.72 -2.63 -3.14
CA LEU A 84 5.63 -2.80 -2.19
C LEU A 84 4.33 -3.02 -2.95
N THR A 85 3.59 -4.04 -2.56
CA THR A 85 2.33 -4.43 -3.18
C THR A 85 1.20 -4.26 -2.18
N CYS A 86 0.28 -3.35 -2.47
CA CYS A 86 -0.99 -3.28 -1.77
C CYS A 86 -1.96 -4.29 -2.41
N LYS A 87 -2.58 -5.13 -1.59
CA LYS A 87 -3.63 -6.07 -1.99
C LYS A 87 -4.94 -5.73 -1.29
N ALA A 88 -6.05 -5.79 -2.01
CA ALA A 88 -7.38 -5.72 -1.44
C ALA A 88 -8.20 -6.97 -1.79
N SER A 89 -8.74 -7.63 -0.77
CA SER A 89 -9.55 -8.85 -0.91
C SER A 89 -10.87 -8.70 -0.16
N ASN A 90 -11.99 -9.13 -0.76
CA ASN A 90 -13.28 -9.21 -0.05
C ASN A 90 -13.71 -10.63 0.32
N ASN A 91 -13.08 -11.65 -0.27
CA ASN A 91 -13.31 -13.07 -0.03
C ASN A 91 -12.18 -13.91 -0.64
N ASP A 92 -12.11 -15.19 -0.31
CA ASP A 92 -11.07 -16.11 -0.80
C ASP A 92 -11.41 -16.74 -2.16
N VAL A 93 -12.51 -16.30 -2.81
CA VAL A 93 -13.02 -16.87 -4.06
C VAL A 93 -12.56 -16.07 -5.27
N VAL A 94 -12.46 -14.74 -5.12
CA VAL A 94 -12.08 -13.82 -6.21
C VAL A 94 -10.67 -13.33 -5.98
N SER A 95 -9.86 -13.31 -7.06
CA SER A 95 -8.50 -12.78 -6.99
C SER A 95 -8.48 -11.37 -6.40
N PRO A 96 -7.56 -11.08 -5.47
CA PRO A 96 -7.46 -9.76 -4.86
C PRO A 96 -7.06 -8.72 -5.90
N LEU A 97 -7.55 -7.49 -5.74
CA LEU A 97 -7.07 -6.36 -6.53
C LEU A 97 -5.70 -5.96 -5.98
N THR A 98 -4.71 -5.76 -6.85
CA THR A 98 -3.34 -5.44 -6.44
C THR A 98 -2.82 -4.17 -7.11
N SER A 99 -2.03 -3.37 -6.40
CA SER A 99 -1.33 -2.20 -6.91
C SER A 99 0.05 -2.11 -6.28
N ASN A 100 1.05 -1.77 -7.09
CA ASN A 100 2.45 -1.79 -6.66
C ASN A 100 3.08 -0.41 -6.76
N VAL A 101 4.00 -0.12 -5.85
CA VAL A 101 4.89 1.05 -5.87
C VAL A 101 6.31 0.62 -5.53
N THR A 102 7.28 1.33 -6.10
CA THR A 102 8.70 1.12 -5.86
C THR A 102 9.21 2.18 -4.89
N LEU A 103 9.97 1.76 -3.88
CA LEU A 103 10.69 2.67 -2.99
C LEU A 103 11.91 3.25 -3.70
N ASP A 104 11.97 4.58 -3.72
CA ASP A 104 13.14 5.33 -4.16
C ASP A 104 13.90 5.90 -2.95
N MET A 105 15.23 5.90 -3.05
CA MET A 105 16.14 6.33 -1.98
C MET A 105 17.14 7.34 -2.54
N TYR A 106 17.47 8.36 -1.77
CA TYR A 106 18.53 9.34 -2.05
C TYR A 106 19.88 8.91 -1.45
#